data_AF-A0A5E4LMG4-F1
#
_entry.id   AF-A0A5E4LMG4-F1
#
_cell.length_a   1.000
_cell.length_b   1.000
_cell.length_c   1.000
_cell.angle_alpha   90.00
_cell.angle_beta   90.00
_cell.angle_gamma   90.00
#
_symmetry.space_group_name_H-M   'P 1'
#
loop_
_entity.id
_entity.type
_entity.pdbx_description
1 polymer ?
#
loop_
_entity_poly.entity_id
_entity_poly.type
_entity_poly.pdbx_seq_one_letter_code
_entity_poly.pdbx_strand_id
1 'polypeptide(L)' 'MSDFVKGCPECSMSFGMSSALSKADNEFRCTANPAHKFKLGNDGFLQSI' A
#
# COMPACT_ATOMS: atom_id res chain seq x y z
N MET A 1 9.03 -1.20 17.55
CA MET A 1 7.79 -1.75 16.97
C MET A 1 7.82 -1.41 15.49
N SER A 2 7.99 -2.41 14.63
CA SER A 2 8.11 -2.21 13.19
C SER A 2 6.75 -1.80 12.63
N ASP A 3 6.64 -0.54 12.24
CA ASP A 3 5.54 0.02 11.46
C ASP A 3 5.62 -0.61 10.06
N PHE A 4 5.24 -1.88 9.92
CA PHE A 4 5.10 -2.54 8.62
C PHE A 4 3.87 -1.93 7.97
N VAL A 5 4.13 -0.79 7.33
CA VAL A 5 3.23 -0.09 6.44
C VAL A 5 2.66 -1.12 5.49
N LYS A 6 1.36 -1.36 5.67
CA LYS A 6 0.46 -2.28 4.98
C LYS A 6 1.05 -2.82 3.66
N GLY A 7 1.03 -4.13 3.46
CA GLY A 7 1.41 -4.72 2.18
C GLY A 7 0.53 -4.20 1.05
N CYS A 8 1.11 -3.94 -0.12
CA CYS A 8 0.33 -3.57 -1.29
C CYS A 8 -0.54 -4.75 -1.74
N PRO A 9 -1.88 -4.64 -1.68
CA PRO A 9 -2.78 -5.75 -2.01
C PRO A 9 -2.68 -6.15 -3.48
N GLU A 10 -2.49 -5.19 -4.39
CA GLU A 10 -2.34 -5.45 -5.83
C GLU A 10 -1.03 -6.18 -6.15
N CYS A 11 0.05 -5.78 -5.48
CA CYS A 11 1.35 -6.46 -5.58
C CYS A 11 1.23 -7.89 -5.00
N SER A 12 0.46 -8.08 -3.90
CA SER A 12 0.17 -9.40 -3.32
C SER A 12 -0.69 -10.28 -4.21
N MET A 13 -1.65 -9.71 -4.94
CA MET A 13 -2.53 -10.44 -5.86
C MET A 13 -1.81 -10.81 -7.17
N SER A 14 -0.90 -9.96 -7.64
CA SER A 14 -0.20 -10.15 -8.92
C SER A 14 1.03 -11.06 -8.80
N PHE A 15 1.80 -10.95 -7.72
CA PHE A 15 3.07 -11.65 -7.54
C PHE A 15 3.05 -12.67 -6.40
N GLY A 16 1.92 -12.81 -5.68
CA GLY A 16 1.82 -13.65 -4.48
C GLY A 16 2.63 -13.09 -3.29
N MET A 17 3.15 -11.87 -3.40
CA MET A 17 3.98 -11.23 -2.39
C MET A 17 3.52 -9.80 -2.10
N SER A 18 3.25 -9.53 -0.82
CA SER A 18 2.94 -8.19 -0.34
C SER A 18 4.19 -7.31 -0.39
N SER A 19 4.29 -6.48 -1.43
CA SER A 19 5.34 -5.45 -1.50
C SER A 19 5.08 -4.36 -0.47
N ALA A 20 6.14 -3.79 0.10
CA ALA A 20 6.02 -2.69 1.04
C ALA A 20 5.31 -1.50 0.38
N LEU A 21 4.35 -0.92 1.10
CA LEU A 21 3.82 0.40 0.77
C LEU A 21 4.69 1.45 1.44
N SER A 22 5.09 2.46 0.69
CA SER A 22 5.71 3.66 1.23
C SER A 22 4.63 4.69 1.51
N LYS A 23 4.56 5.19 2.75
CA LYS A 23 3.63 6.26 3.12
C LYS A 23 4.26 7.62 2.78
N ALA A 24 3.55 8.41 1.97
CA ALA A 24 3.87 9.80 1.68
C ALA A 24 2.64 10.64 2.02
N ASP A 25 2.73 11.40 3.12
CA ASP A 25 1.63 12.25 3.62
C ASP A 25 0.36 11.43 3.95
N ASN A 26 -0.65 11.45 3.06
CA ASN A 26 -1.89 10.66 3.14
C ASN A 26 -2.04 9.58 2.05
N GLU A 27 -1.02 9.42 1.22
CA GLU A 27 -0.97 8.44 0.14
C GLU A 27 0.03 7.31 0.47
N PHE A 28 -0.30 6.11 0.03
CA PHE A 28 0.50 4.90 0.17
C PHE A 28 0.82 4.43 -1.23
N ARG A 29 2.10 4.20 -1.53
CA ARG A 29 2.56 3.87 -2.87
C ARG A 29 3.35 2.57 -2.87
N CYS A 30 3.03 1.62 -3.74
CA CYS A 30 3.76 0.34 -3.77
C CYS A 30 5.21 0.63 -4.18
N THR A 31 6.17 0.20 -3.38
CA THR A 31 7.60 0.39 -3.67
C THR A 31 8.02 -0.42 -4.91
N ALA A 32 7.34 -1.55 -5.19
CA ALA A 32 7.59 -2.37 -6.37
C ALA A 32 6.90 -1.85 -7.64
N ASN A 33 5.76 -1.16 -7.51
CA ASN A 33 5.05 -0.59 -8.65
C ASN A 33 4.46 0.80 -8.31
N PRO A 34 5.06 1.89 -8.81
CA PRO A 34 4.61 3.25 -8.51
C PRO A 34 3.24 3.61 -9.11
N ALA A 35 2.67 2.75 -9.95
CA ALA A 35 1.29 2.84 -10.43
C ALA A 35 0.26 2.45 -9.36
N HIS A 36 0.60 1.53 -8.45
CA HIS A 36 -0.30 1.12 -7.37
C HIS A 36 -0.25 2.17 -6.26
N LYS A 37 -1.31 2.97 -6.18
CA LYS A 37 -1.51 4.02 -5.18
C LYS A 37 -2.73 3.70 -4.34
N PHE A 38 -2.64 4.00 -3.06
CA PHE A 38 -3.70 3.82 -2.10
C PHE A 38 -3.79 5.05 -1.21
N LYS A 39 -4.98 5.36 -0.72
CA LYS A 39 -5.21 6.36 0.32
C LYS A 39 -5.71 5.68 1.59
N LEU A 40 -5.42 6.26 2.75
CA LEU A 40 -6.09 5.84 3.97
C LEU A 40 -7.50 6.42 3.98
N GLY A 41 -8.50 5.55 3.91
CA GLY A 41 -9.90 5.92 4.06
C GLY A 41 -10.22 6.30 5.51
N ASN A 42 -11.34 7.00 5.70
CA ASN A 42 -11.80 7.43 7.02
C ASN A 42 -12.13 6.25 7.96
N ASP A 43 -12.39 5.07 7.38
CA ASP A 43 -12.60 3.80 8.08
C ASP A 43 -11.29 3.14 8.57
N GLY A 44 -10.13 3.76 8.34
CA GLY A 44 -8.82 3.21 8.69
C GLY A 44 -8.31 2.12 7.73
N PHE A 45 -9.05 1.81 6.66
CA PHE A 45 -8.67 0.87 5.61
C PHE A 45 -7.99 1.58 4.43
N LEU A 46 -7.12 0.86 3.71
CA LEU A 46 -6.54 1.40 2.48
C LEU A 46 -7.52 1.21 1.33
N GLN A 47 -7.71 2.26 0.55
CA GLN A 47 -8.48 2.24 -0.70
C GLN A 47 -7.56 2.56 -1.85
N SER A 48 -7.58 1.76 -2.92
CA SER A 48 -6.91 2.10 -4.18
C SER A 48 -7.52 3.38 -4.77
N ILE A 49 -6.69 4.17 -5.44
CA ILE A 49 -7.08 5.42 -6.11
C ILE A 49 -6.69 5.43 -7.58
#